data_AF-A0A352A895-F1
#
_entry.id   AF-A0A352A895-F1
#
_cell.length_a   1.000
_cell.length_b   1.000
_cell.length_c   1.000
_cell.angle_alpha   90.00
_cell.angle_beta   90.00
_cell.angle_gamma   90.00
#
_symmetry.space_group_name_H-M   'P 1'
#
loop_
_entity.id
_entity.type
_entity.pdbx_description
1 polymer ?
#
loop_
_entity_poly.entity_id
_entity_poly.type
_entity_poly.pdbx_seq_one_letter_code
_entity_poly.pdbx_strand_id
1 'polypeptide(L)'
;NGSVQSGNILVDGLGVGDVGNIVLRDRKHLSENGLIIAVITIDKNTGDIISGPDIVSRGFIYVRENVDLIDESKKIVNIALNKCKDSNIKDWSSIKTMIKDDLNNFIYEKIKRSPMILPIIMEVSVQ
;
A
#
# COMPACT_ATOMS: atom_id res chain seq x y z
N ASN A 1 43.77 -11.73 -19.89
CA ASN A 1 43.04 -11.61 -18.60
C ASN A 1 41.55 -11.71 -18.87
N GLY A 2 40.96 -12.88 -18.66
CA GLY A 2 39.52 -13.09 -18.82
C GLY A 2 38.83 -13.03 -17.47
N SER A 3 37.69 -12.34 -17.38
CA SER A 3 36.79 -12.44 -16.23
C SER A 3 35.84 -13.63 -16.45
N VAL A 4 35.50 -14.30 -15.36
CA VAL A 4 34.47 -15.35 -15.32
C VAL A 4 33.28 -14.85 -14.52
N GLN A 5 32.09 -15.27 -14.90
CA GLN A 5 30.88 -14.88 -14.21
C GLN A 5 30.86 -15.52 -12.81
N SER A 6 30.81 -14.68 -11.77
CA SER A 6 30.69 -15.09 -10.38
C SER A 6 29.65 -14.21 -9.67
N GLY A 7 28.98 -14.75 -8.66
CA GLY A 7 27.94 -14.06 -7.93
C GLY A 7 27.42 -14.89 -6.76
N ASN A 8 26.65 -14.26 -5.88
CA ASN A 8 26.05 -14.91 -4.72
C ASN A 8 24.69 -15.52 -5.12
N ILE A 9 24.45 -16.77 -4.70
CA ILE A 9 23.15 -17.44 -4.84
C ILE A 9 22.50 -17.52 -3.46
N LEU A 10 21.27 -17.04 -3.37
CA LEU A 10 20.46 -17.09 -2.14
C LEU A 10 19.51 -18.30 -2.21
N VAL A 11 19.39 -19.00 -1.08
CA VAL A 11 18.53 -20.20 -0.93
C VAL A 11 17.58 -19.97 0.23
N ASP A 12 16.26 -19.99 -0.03
CA ASP A 12 15.20 -19.88 0.99
C ASP A 12 14.25 -21.07 0.79
N GLY A 13 14.52 -22.17 1.50
CA GLY A 13 13.70 -23.39 1.47
C GLY A 13 13.60 -24.03 0.07
N LEU A 14 12.38 -24.11 -0.47
CA LEU A 14 12.05 -24.82 -1.72
C LEU A 14 12.55 -24.13 -3.00
N GLY A 15 12.99 -22.86 -2.92
CA GLY A 15 13.47 -22.09 -4.06
C GLY A 15 14.97 -21.87 -4.03
N VAL A 16 15.69 -22.44 -5.01
CA VAL A 16 17.11 -22.12 -5.27
C VAL A 16 17.15 -20.98 -6.28
N GLY A 17 17.63 -19.80 -5.87
CA GLY A 17 17.77 -18.65 -6.77
C GLY A 17 16.51 -17.79 -6.98
N ASP A 18 15.35 -18.17 -6.43
CA ASP A 18 14.08 -17.42 -6.56
C ASP A 18 13.92 -16.25 -5.56
N VAL A 19 14.79 -16.17 -4.53
CA VAL A 19 14.82 -14.98 -3.66
C VAL A 19 15.75 -13.94 -4.28
N GLY A 20 15.19 -13.14 -5.19
CA GLY A 20 15.87 -11.99 -5.76
C GLY A 20 16.10 -10.86 -4.73
N ASN A 21 17.05 -9.96 -5.03
CA ASN A 21 17.34 -8.76 -4.22
C ASN A 21 16.09 -7.92 -3.88
N ILE A 22 15.05 -7.96 -4.72
CA ILE A 22 13.79 -7.22 -4.54
C ILE A 22 13.02 -7.76 -3.32
N VAL A 23 12.89 -9.08 -3.19
CA VAL A 23 12.17 -9.70 -2.06
C VAL A 23 12.88 -9.41 -0.73
N LEU A 24 14.21 -9.47 -0.71
CA LEU A 24 14.99 -9.11 0.48
C LEU A 24 14.86 -7.63 0.83
N ARG A 25 14.84 -6.74 -0.16
CA ARG A 25 14.63 -5.31 0.04
C ARG A 25 13.24 -5.04 0.63
N ASP A 26 12.20 -5.68 0.12
CA ASP A 26 10.84 -5.53 0.64
C ASP A 26 10.73 -6.06 2.07
N ARG A 27 11.31 -7.24 2.36
CA ARG A 27 11.39 -7.79 3.72
C ARG A 27 12.09 -6.81 4.68
N LYS A 28 13.21 -6.21 4.25
CA LYS A 28 13.92 -5.20 5.05
C LYS A 28 13.04 -3.99 5.35
N HIS A 29 12.43 -3.39 4.33
CA HIS A 29 11.53 -2.24 4.52
C HIS A 29 10.34 -2.56 5.44
N LEU A 30 9.73 -3.74 5.27
CA LEU A 30 8.63 -4.22 6.12
C LEU A 30 9.05 -4.40 7.58
N SER A 31 10.26 -4.91 7.82
CA SER A 31 10.78 -5.12 9.18
C SER A 31 11.07 -3.81 9.92
N GLU A 32 11.48 -2.76 9.20
CA GLU A 32 11.89 -1.48 9.78
C GLU A 32 10.73 -0.50 9.95
N ASN A 33 9.85 -0.44 8.94
CA ASN A 33 8.81 0.60 8.83
C ASN A 33 7.39 0.03 8.76
N GLY A 34 7.21 -1.29 8.83
CA GLY A 34 5.90 -1.92 8.78
C GLY A 34 5.09 -1.62 7.51
N LEU A 35 3.80 -1.91 7.59
CA LEU A 35 2.85 -1.90 6.48
C LEU A 35 1.55 -1.20 6.87
N ILE A 36 1.01 -0.43 5.94
CA ILE A 36 -0.38 0.05 5.92
C ILE A 36 -1.06 -0.49 4.67
N ILE A 37 -2.25 -1.05 4.85
CA ILE A 37 -3.12 -1.50 3.76
C ILE A 37 -4.38 -0.63 3.80
N ALA A 38 -4.74 -0.05 2.65
CA ALA A 38 -5.98 0.69 2.47
C ALA A 38 -6.91 -0.12 1.57
N VAL A 39 -8.03 -0.60 2.12
CA VAL A 39 -8.99 -1.44 1.39
C VAL A 39 -10.21 -0.59 1.04
N ILE A 40 -10.57 -0.59 -0.24
CA ILE A 40 -11.74 0.11 -0.76
C ILE A 40 -12.59 -0.88 -1.54
N THR A 41 -13.90 -0.87 -1.33
CA THR A 41 -14.85 -1.65 -2.12
C THR A 41 -15.67 -0.74 -3.00
N ILE A 42 -15.69 -1.03 -4.30
CA ILE A 42 -16.37 -0.26 -5.32
C ILE A 42 -17.38 -1.09 -6.08
N ASP A 43 -18.43 -0.44 -6.57
CA ASP A 43 -19.38 -1.02 -7.49
C ASP A 43 -18.73 -1.12 -8.87
N LYS A 44 -18.72 -2.33 -9.44
CA LYS A 44 -18.14 -2.57 -10.75
C LYS A 44 -18.89 -1.86 -11.89
N ASN A 45 -20.19 -1.67 -11.74
CA ASN A 45 -21.08 -1.11 -12.76
C ASN A 45 -21.09 0.42 -12.72
N THR A 46 -21.17 1.00 -11.52
CA THR A 46 -21.25 2.47 -11.37
C THR A 46 -19.89 3.12 -11.11
N GLY A 47 -18.92 2.37 -10.58
CA GLY A 47 -17.64 2.88 -10.11
C GLY A 47 -17.73 3.62 -8.77
N ASP A 48 -18.90 3.61 -8.11
CA ASP A 48 -19.07 4.26 -6.82
C ASP A 48 -18.48 3.43 -5.68
N ILE A 49 -18.09 4.10 -4.60
CA ILE A 49 -17.60 3.45 -3.39
C ILE A 49 -18.79 2.85 -2.64
N ILE A 50 -18.78 1.53 -2.46
CA ILE A 50 -19.82 0.81 -1.70
C ILE A 50 -19.44 0.77 -0.21
N SER A 51 -18.16 0.56 0.09
CA SER A 51 -17.67 0.42 1.46
C SER A 51 -16.19 0.78 1.58
N GLY A 52 -15.79 1.12 2.81
CA GLY A 52 -14.45 1.61 3.14
C GLY A 52 -14.35 3.14 3.03
N PRO A 53 -13.13 3.70 3.09
CA PRO A 53 -11.84 2.99 3.17
C PRO A 53 -11.58 2.39 4.56
N ASP A 54 -11.14 1.13 4.57
CA ASP A 54 -10.65 0.45 5.77
C ASP A 54 -9.13 0.45 5.81
N ILE A 55 -8.57 0.75 6.98
CA ILE A 55 -7.13 0.85 7.18
C ILE A 55 -6.68 -0.27 8.09
N VAL A 56 -5.76 -1.10 7.60
CA VAL A 56 -5.12 -2.17 8.36
C VAL A 56 -3.64 -1.83 8.49
N SER A 57 -3.12 -1.85 9.72
CA SER A 57 -1.70 -1.64 9.99
C SER A 57 -1.07 -2.90 10.57
N ARG A 58 0.16 -3.22 10.12
CA ARG A 58 0.96 -4.33 10.67
C ARG A 58 2.42 -3.90 10.82
N GLY A 59 3.00 -4.13 12.01
CA GLY A 59 4.40 -3.80 12.29
C GLY A 59 4.71 -2.30 12.26
N PHE A 60 3.70 -1.44 12.15
CA PHE A 60 3.85 0.00 11.98
C PHE A 60 3.22 0.79 13.13
N ILE A 61 1.92 0.60 13.37
CA ILE A 61 1.15 1.27 14.42
C ILE A 61 0.53 0.21 15.35
N TYR A 62 0.72 0.37 16.66
CA TYR A 62 -0.08 -0.34 17.65
C TYR A 62 -1.43 0.39 17.78
N VAL A 63 -2.51 -0.25 17.33
CA VAL A 63 -3.86 0.35 17.18
C VAL A 63 -4.38 1.04 18.45
N ARG A 64 -3.88 0.65 19.64
CA ARG A 64 -4.32 1.23 20.92
C ARG A 64 -3.82 2.65 21.19
N GLU A 65 -2.73 3.08 20.57
CA GLU A 65 -2.09 4.37 20.88
C GLU A 65 -2.42 5.47 19.85
N ASN A 66 -3.04 5.12 18.73
CA ASN A 66 -3.17 6.02 17.57
C ASN A 66 -4.47 5.80 16.79
N VAL A 67 -5.62 5.71 17.48
CA VAL A 67 -6.94 5.64 16.84
C VAL A 67 -7.16 6.84 15.91
N ASP A 68 -6.75 8.03 16.34
CA ASP A 68 -6.84 9.27 15.57
C ASP A 68 -6.08 9.19 14.23
N LEU A 69 -4.91 8.55 14.21
CA LEU A 69 -4.09 8.42 12.99
C LEU A 69 -4.79 7.52 11.96
N ILE A 70 -5.47 6.47 12.41
CA ILE A 70 -6.23 5.57 11.54
C ILE A 70 -7.41 6.32 10.93
N ASP A 71 -8.18 7.05 11.75
CA ASP A 71 -9.34 7.79 11.26
C ASP A 71 -8.97 8.97 10.37
N GLU A 72 -7.87 9.68 10.67
CA GLU A 72 -7.29 10.68 9.77
C GLU A 72 -6.83 10.03 8.45
N SER A 73 -6.19 8.86 8.49
CA SER A 73 -5.80 8.13 7.27
C SER A 73 -7.01 7.81 6.40
N LYS A 74 -8.13 7.36 6.99
CA LYS A 74 -9.39 7.13 6.25
C LYS A 74 -9.89 8.41 5.57
N LYS A 75 -9.80 9.56 6.25
CA LYS A 75 -10.17 10.86 5.67
C LYS A 75 -9.27 11.21 4.48
N ILE A 76 -7.96 10.98 4.58
CA ILE A 76 -7.02 11.20 3.48
C ILE A 76 -7.36 10.34 2.27
N VAL A 77 -7.67 9.05 2.46
CA VAL A 77 -8.09 8.18 1.35
C VAL A 77 -9.39 8.67 0.70
N ASN A 78 -10.38 9.08 1.49
CA ASN A 78 -11.63 9.63 0.95
C ASN A 78 -11.39 10.92 0.14
N ILE A 79 -10.50 11.80 0.62
CA ILE A 79 -10.12 13.01 -0.11
C ILE A 79 -9.47 12.65 -1.45
N ALA A 80 -8.53 11.69 -1.46
CA ALA A 80 -7.89 11.21 -2.69
C ALA A 80 -8.92 10.64 -3.69
N LEU A 81 -9.85 9.82 -3.21
CA LEU A 81 -10.92 9.24 -4.03
C LEU A 81 -11.84 10.32 -4.62
N ASN A 82 -12.23 11.32 -3.83
CA ASN A 82 -13.05 12.43 -4.32
C ASN A 82 -12.31 13.25 -5.38
N LYS A 83 -11.02 13.54 -5.19
CA LYS A 83 -10.18 14.21 -6.21
C LYS A 83 -10.16 13.41 -7.52
N CYS A 84 -10.03 12.08 -7.44
CA CYS A 84 -10.08 11.22 -8.61
C CYS A 84 -11.44 11.30 -9.32
N LYS A 85 -12.55 11.29 -8.56
CA LYS A 85 -13.92 11.41 -9.08
C LYS A 85 -14.13 12.76 -9.77
N ASP A 86 -13.75 13.86 -9.14
CA ASP A 86 -13.88 15.22 -9.67
C ASP A 86 -13.02 15.44 -10.93
N SER A 87 -11.87 14.78 -10.99
CA SER A 87 -10.95 14.82 -12.14
C SER A 87 -11.27 13.75 -13.20
N ASN A 88 -12.38 13.01 -13.05
CA ASN A 88 -12.82 11.93 -13.94
C ASN A 88 -11.74 10.85 -14.21
N ILE A 89 -10.88 10.58 -13.22
CA ILE A 89 -9.86 9.54 -13.28
C ILE A 89 -10.54 8.20 -13.00
N LYS A 90 -10.52 7.30 -13.99
CA LYS A 90 -11.15 5.96 -13.91
C LYS A 90 -10.15 4.80 -13.89
N ASP A 91 -8.87 5.08 -14.13
CA ASP A 91 -7.84 4.07 -14.14
C ASP A 91 -7.44 3.67 -12.70
N TRP A 92 -7.55 2.38 -12.39
CA TRP A 92 -7.24 1.85 -11.06
C TRP A 92 -5.79 2.04 -10.66
N SER A 93 -4.85 2.02 -11.61
CA SER A 93 -3.43 2.23 -11.29
C SER A 93 -3.19 3.67 -10.78
N SER A 94 -3.81 4.65 -11.43
CA SER A 94 -3.76 6.06 -11.07
C SER A 94 -4.40 6.33 -9.72
N ILE A 95 -5.58 5.75 -9.47
CA ILE A 95 -6.27 5.88 -8.17
C ILE A 95 -5.42 5.28 -7.04
N LYS A 96 -4.89 4.06 -7.23
CA LYS A 96 -3.99 3.43 -6.25
C LYS A 96 -2.75 4.28 -5.99
N THR A 97 -2.15 4.85 -7.03
CA THR A 97 -0.97 5.72 -6.90
C THR A 97 -1.29 6.97 -6.08
N MET A 98 -2.40 7.65 -6.37
CA MET A 98 -2.81 8.85 -5.63
C MET A 98 -3.08 8.54 -4.15
N ILE A 99 -3.77 7.44 -3.85
CA ILE A 99 -4.02 6.99 -2.47
C ILE A 99 -2.70 6.70 -1.74
N LYS A 100 -1.78 6.00 -2.41
CA LYS A 100 -0.48 5.67 -1.85
C LYS A 100 0.31 6.92 -1.51
N ASP A 101 0.38 7.88 -2.44
CA ASP A 101 1.21 9.08 -2.27
C ASP A 101 0.62 10.03 -1.22
N ASP A 102 -0.70 10.27 -1.23
CA ASP A 102 -1.38 11.12 -0.24
C ASP A 102 -1.23 10.52 1.17
N LEU A 103 -1.41 9.20 1.33
CA LEU A 103 -1.17 8.54 2.63
C LEU A 103 0.29 8.60 3.06
N ASN A 104 1.24 8.39 2.14
CA ASN A 104 2.66 8.41 2.48
C ASN A 104 3.09 9.78 3.00
N ASN A 105 2.64 10.84 2.32
CA ASN A 105 2.91 12.22 2.71
C ASN A 105 2.29 12.52 4.09
N PHE A 106 1.01 12.20 4.30
CA PHE A 106 0.34 12.40 5.57
C PHE A 106 1.04 11.70 6.74
N ILE A 107 1.36 10.41 6.57
CA ILE A 107 2.02 9.61 7.62
C ILE A 107 3.42 10.16 7.92
N TYR A 108 4.18 10.51 6.88
CA TYR A 108 5.51 11.09 7.06
C TYR A 108 5.46 12.46 7.75
N GLU A 109 4.49 13.31 7.40
CA GLU A 109 4.29 14.60 8.06
C GLU A 109 3.97 14.43 9.55
N LYS A 110 3.04 13.53 9.87
CA LYS A 110 2.53 13.33 11.23
C LYS A 110 3.52 12.65 12.16
N ILE A 111 4.19 11.59 11.70
CA ILE A 111 5.00 10.72 12.59
C ILE A 111 6.41 10.42 12.08
N LYS A 112 6.85 11.06 10.99
CA LYS A 112 8.22 10.93 10.44
C LYS A 112 8.64 9.50 10.13
N ARG A 113 7.68 8.67 9.72
CA ARG A 113 7.93 7.30 9.24
C ARG A 113 7.33 7.11 7.84
N SER A 114 7.87 6.15 7.10
CA SER A 114 7.42 5.83 5.73
C SER A 114 7.15 4.32 5.63
N PRO A 115 5.95 3.87 6.05
CA PRO A 115 5.57 2.47 5.92
C PRO A 115 5.41 2.11 4.44
N MET A 116 5.46 0.81 4.16
CA MET A 116 4.95 0.34 2.88
C MET A 116 3.43 0.58 2.85
N ILE A 117 2.92 1.27 1.82
CA ILE A 117 1.48 1.51 1.64
C ILE A 117 0.99 0.67 0.47
N LEU A 118 -0.02 -0.16 0.73
CA LEU A 118 -0.63 -1.06 -0.24
C LEU A 118 -2.13 -0.77 -0.38
N PRO A 119 -2.55 -0.01 -1.40
CA PRO A 119 -3.96 0.19 -1.71
C PRO A 119 -4.55 -1.03 -2.43
N ILE A 120 -5.66 -1.56 -1.91
CA ILE A 120 -6.41 -2.68 -2.46
C ILE A 120 -7.81 -2.17 -2.84
N ILE A 121 -8.15 -2.30 -4.12
CA ILE A 121 -9.47 -1.96 -4.65
C ILE A 121 -10.17 -3.28 -4.97
N MET A 122 -11.31 -3.51 -4.32
CA MET A 122 -12.17 -4.66 -4.54
C MET A 122 -13.39 -4.22 -5.35
N GLU A 123 -13.61 -4.88 -6.49
CA GLU A 123 -14.83 -4.68 -7.27
C GLU A 123 -15.89 -5.69 -6.84
N VAL A 124 -17.10 -5.20 -6.57
CA VAL A 124 -18.27 -6.04 -6.36
C VAL A 124 -19.37 -5.65 -7.34
N SER A 125 -20.13 -6.62 -7.79
CA SER A 125 -21.34 -6.37 -8.58
C SER A 125 -22.53 -6.46 -7.61
N VAL A 126 -23.03 -5.31 -7.17
CA VAL A 126 -24.30 -5.27 -6.43
C VAL A 126 -25.43 -5.33 -7.46
N GLN A 127 -26.35 -6.28 -7.26
CA GLN A 127 -27.54 -6.46 -8.08
C GLN A 127 -28.62 -5.44 -7.72
#